data_AF-A0A7V6XKY9-F1
#
_entry.id   AF-A0A7V6XKY9-F1
#
_cell.length_a   1.000
_cell.length_b   1.000
_cell.length_c   1.000
_cell.angle_alpha   90.00
_cell.angle_beta   90.00
_cell.angle_gamma   90.00
#
_symmetry.space_group_name_H-M   'P 1'
#
loop_
_entity.id
_entity.type
_entity.pdbx_description
1 polymer ?
#
loop_
_entity_poly.entity_id
_entity_poly.type
_entity_poly.pdbx_seq_one_letter_code
_entity_poly.pdbx_strand_id
1 'polypeptide(L)'
;MESISQIIGAFKVKDTGDEEVYTINPIELKLIGKSMLVFIAYFIAINLVGYIISTIAALAVFMLIFGQRNIKKIALVSVGLPIVIYIFFTKALQMILP
;
A
#
# COMPACT_ATOMS: atom_id res chain seq x y z
N MET A 1 14.87 -26.29 -45.99
CA MET A 1 14.85 -24.84 -45.71
C MET A 1 13.54 -24.42 -45.00
N GLU A 2 12.97 -25.26 -44.12
CA GLU A 2 11.71 -24.92 -43.42
C GLU A 2 11.92 -24.40 -41.99
N SER A 3 13.01 -24.81 -41.33
CA SER A 3 13.27 -24.45 -39.93
C SER A 3 13.66 -22.98 -39.72
N ILE A 4 14.28 -22.33 -40.71
CA ILE A 4 14.77 -20.94 -40.58
C ILE A 4 13.59 -19.94 -40.64
N SER A 5 12.54 -20.24 -41.42
CA SER A 5 11.34 -19.41 -41.51
C SER A 5 10.56 -19.35 -40.18
N GLN A 6 10.52 -20.46 -39.43
CA GLN A 6 9.86 -20.50 -38.12
C GLN A 6 10.62 -19.70 -37.06
N ILE A 7 11.95 -19.69 -37.11
CA ILE A 7 12.78 -18.94 -36.16
C ILE A 7 12.62 -17.42 -36.37
N ILE A 8 12.54 -16.97 -37.63
CA ILE A 8 12.29 -15.55 -37.97
C ILE A 8 10.86 -15.13 -37.59
N GLY A 9 9.87 -16.02 -37.77
CA GLY A 9 8.49 -15.79 -37.33
C GLY A 9 8.35 -15.69 -35.81
N ALA A 10 9.08 -16.52 -35.06
CA ALA A 10 9.11 -16.47 -33.60
C ALA A 10 9.77 -15.19 -33.04
N PHE A 11 10.74 -14.61 -33.77
CA PHE A 11 11.38 -13.36 -33.37
C PHE A 11 10.55 -12.10 -33.68
N LYS A 12 9.60 -12.18 -34.64
CA LYS A 12 8.77 -11.04 -35.05
C LYS A 12 7.49 -10.86 -34.22
N VAL A 13 7.15 -11.79 -33.33
CA VAL A 13 5.88 -11.83 -32.58
C VAL A 13 6.07 -11.54 -31.07
N LYS A 14 7.19 -10.92 -30.68
CA LYS A 14 7.39 -10.55 -29.28
C LYS A 14 8.12 -9.23 -29.10
N ASP A 15 7.67 -8.21 -29.83
CA ASP A 15 7.95 -6.82 -29.51
C ASP A 15 6.80 -5.92 -29.97
N THR A 16 5.57 -6.35 -29.67
CA THR A 16 4.48 -5.40 -29.48
C THR A 16 4.58 -5.02 -28.01
N GLY A 17 5.44 -4.05 -27.74
CA GLY A 17 5.35 -3.29 -26.50
C GLY A 17 3.95 -2.74 -26.43
N ASP A 18 3.08 -3.43 -25.69
CA ASP A 18 1.90 -2.84 -25.11
C ASP A 18 2.42 -1.72 -24.21
N GLU A 19 2.58 -0.53 -24.78
CA GLU A 19 2.63 0.69 -23.99
C GLU A 19 1.34 0.67 -23.19
N GLU A 20 1.41 0.27 -21.92
CA GLU A 20 0.30 0.38 -21.00
C GLU A 20 -0.02 1.87 -20.88
N VAL A 21 -0.93 2.34 -21.73
CA VAL A 21 -1.49 3.67 -21.66
C VAL A 21 -2.23 3.70 -20.34
N TYR A 22 -1.55 4.21 -19.29
CA TYR A 22 -2.10 4.45 -17.96
C TYR A 22 -3.30 5.39 -18.09
N THR A 23 -4.46 4.79 -18.36
CA THR A 23 -5.73 5.49 -18.46
C THR A 23 -6.19 5.72 -17.03
N ILE A 24 -5.95 6.94 -16.53
CA ILE A 24 -6.33 7.34 -15.17
C ILE A 24 -7.83 7.09 -15.00
N ASN A 25 -8.19 6.03 -14.27
CA ASN A 25 -9.58 5.72 -13.98
C ASN A 25 -10.07 6.67 -12.88
N PRO A 26 -11.23 7.34 -13.04
CA PRO A 26 -11.77 8.24 -12.02
C PRO A 26 -12.02 7.55 -10.66
N ILE A 27 -12.23 6.23 -10.64
CA ILE A 27 -12.37 5.42 -9.42
C ILE A 27 -11.03 5.34 -8.67
N GLU A 28 -9.94 5.10 -9.39
CA GLU A 28 -8.58 5.05 -8.84
C GLU A 28 -8.15 6.42 -8.33
N LEU A 29 -8.44 7.49 -9.09
CA LEU A 29 -8.16 8.86 -8.67
C LEU A 29 -8.88 9.21 -7.35
N LYS A 30 -10.13 8.76 -7.19
CA LYS A 30 -10.89 8.94 -5.95
C LYS A 30 -10.27 8.15 -4.78
N LEU A 31 -9.78 6.94 -5.04
CA LEU A 31 -9.13 6.12 -4.02
C LEU A 31 -7.81 6.75 -3.57
N ILE A 32 -7.01 7.24 -4.51
CA ILE A 32 -5.76 7.96 -4.26
C ILE A 32 -6.04 9.22 -3.42
N GLY A 33 -7.05 10.01 -3.79
CA GLY A 33 -7.45 11.20 -3.05
C GLY A 33 -7.85 10.90 -1.60
N LYS A 34 -8.62 9.81 -1.37
CA LYS A 34 -8.95 9.35 -0.01
C LYS A 34 -7.71 8.95 0.76
N SER A 35 -6.80 8.19 0.15
CA SER A 35 -5.57 7.74 0.80
C SER A 35 -4.67 8.92 1.19
N MET A 36 -4.54 9.92 0.32
CA MET A 36 -3.80 11.15 0.62
C MET A 36 -4.39 11.91 1.82
N LEU A 37 -5.72 12.01 1.90
CA LEU A 37 -6.38 12.65 3.04
C LEU A 37 -6.07 11.92 4.35
N VAL A 38 -6.07 10.57 4.34
CA VAL A 38 -5.71 9.77 5.52
C VAL A 38 -4.26 10.01 5.93
N PHE A 39 -3.31 10.14 4.99
CA PHE A 39 -1.93 10.48 5.33
C PHE A 39 -1.80 11.85 5.98
N ILE A 40 -2.48 12.87 5.45
CA ILE A 40 -2.49 14.22 6.04
C ILE A 40 -3.04 14.16 7.48
N ALA A 41 -4.17 13.48 7.67
CA ALA A 41 -4.77 13.29 8.99
C ALA A 41 -3.83 12.54 9.94
N TYR A 42 -3.10 11.54 9.44
CA TYR A 42 -2.11 10.78 10.21
C TYR A 42 -0.94 11.66 10.67
N PHE A 43 -0.37 12.49 9.80
CA PHE A 43 0.73 13.42 10.17
C PHE A 43 0.30 14.46 11.20
N ILE A 44 -0.97 14.87 11.18
CA ILE A 44 -1.50 15.74 12.22
C ILE A 44 -1.65 14.92 13.52
N ALA A 45 -2.32 13.76 13.44
CA ALA A 45 -2.61 12.93 14.59
C ALA A 45 -1.36 12.44 15.34
N ILE A 46 -0.27 12.09 14.64
CA ILE A 46 0.95 11.61 15.29
C ILE A 46 1.56 12.65 16.23
N ASN A 47 1.42 13.94 15.92
CA ASN A 47 1.89 15.02 16.79
C ASN A 47 0.97 15.30 17.98
N LEU A 48 -0.29 14.87 17.91
CA LEU A 48 -1.31 15.10 18.94
C LEU A 48 -1.45 13.94 19.93
N VAL A 49 -1.48 12.71 19.41
CA VAL A 49 -1.79 11.50 20.19
C VAL A 49 -0.66 10.46 20.18
N GLY A 50 0.46 10.76 19.52
CA GLY A 50 1.62 9.86 19.38
C GLY A 50 1.44 8.79 18.31
N TYR A 51 2.52 8.03 18.08
CA TYR A 51 2.65 7.01 17.04
C TYR A 51 1.60 5.91 17.18
N ILE A 52 1.49 5.26 18.34
CA ILE A 52 0.62 4.08 18.49
C ILE A 52 -0.84 4.38 18.12
N ILE A 53 -1.42 5.42 18.73
CA ILE A 53 -2.86 5.74 18.54
C ILE A 53 -3.11 6.20 17.10
N SER A 54 -2.25 7.07 16.57
CA SER A 54 -2.39 7.59 15.20
C SER A 54 -2.24 6.49 14.15
N THR A 55 -1.27 5.58 14.32
CA THR A 55 -1.02 4.48 13.37
C THR A 55 -2.14 3.43 13.42
N ILE A 56 -2.68 3.10 14.61
CA ILE A 56 -3.84 2.19 14.73
C ILE A 56 -5.03 2.76 13.95
N ALA A 57 -5.35 4.04 14.15
CA ALA A 57 -6.47 4.70 13.48
C ALA A 57 -6.25 4.74 11.96
N ALA A 58 -5.06 5.14 11.50
CA ALA A 58 -4.73 5.22 10.07
C ALA A 58 -4.82 3.84 9.39
N LEU A 59 -4.25 2.78 9.98
CA LEU A 59 -4.33 1.42 9.45
C LEU A 59 -5.78 0.92 9.38
N ALA A 60 -6.57 1.15 10.43
CA ALA A 60 -7.98 0.75 10.43
C ALA A 60 -8.74 1.46 9.30
N VAL A 61 -8.54 2.76 9.11
CA VAL A 61 -9.18 3.54 8.05
C VAL A 61 -8.72 3.07 6.66
N PHE A 62 -7.42 2.81 6.46
CA PHE A 62 -6.94 2.25 5.20
C PHE A 62 -7.58 0.91 4.88
N MET A 63 -7.61 -0.01 5.84
CA MET A 63 -8.27 -1.31 5.66
C MET A 63 -9.74 -1.17 5.25
N LEU A 64 -10.46 -0.22 5.85
CA LEU A 64 -11.84 0.06 5.48
C LEU A 64 -11.96 0.65 4.06
N ILE A 65 -11.06 1.56 3.67
CA ILE A 65 -11.01 2.16 2.32
C ILE A 65 -10.73 1.08 1.26
N PHE A 66 -9.82 0.15 1.53
CA PHE A 66 -9.48 -0.96 0.64
C PHE A 66 -10.48 -2.12 0.70
N GLY A 67 -11.57 -1.98 1.45
CA GLY A 67 -12.70 -2.92 1.42
C GLY A 67 -12.60 -4.09 2.40
N GLN A 68 -11.65 -4.08 3.34
CA GLN A 68 -11.61 -5.07 4.41
C GLN A 68 -12.84 -4.90 5.31
N ARG A 69 -13.66 -5.95 5.44
CA ARG A 69 -14.89 -5.93 6.26
C ARG A 69 -14.81 -6.78 7.52
N ASN A 70 -13.79 -7.63 7.64
CA ASN A 70 -13.64 -8.50 8.79
C ASN A 70 -13.02 -7.73 9.97
N ILE A 71 -13.86 -7.35 10.93
CA ILE A 71 -13.48 -6.55 12.10
C ILE A 71 -12.35 -7.21 12.89
N LYS A 72 -12.34 -8.54 13.03
CA LYS A 72 -11.26 -9.26 13.73
C LYS A 72 -9.91 -9.05 13.04
N LYS A 73 -9.88 -9.15 11.70
CA LYS A 73 -8.65 -8.91 10.91
C LYS A 73 -8.22 -7.44 10.99
N ILE A 74 -9.17 -6.51 10.94
CA ILE A 74 -8.89 -5.08 11.07
C ILE A 74 -8.24 -4.82 12.42
N ALA A 75 -8.88 -5.21 13.52
CA ALA A 75 -8.35 -4.99 14.86
C ALA A 75 -6.99 -5.69 15.08
N LEU A 76 -6.86 -6.94 14.63
CA LEU A 76 -5.62 -7.70 14.79
C LEU A 76 -4.44 -7.00 14.11
N VAL A 77 -4.59 -6.57 12.86
CA VAL A 77 -3.50 -5.96 12.12
C VAL A 77 -3.29 -4.51 12.53
N SER A 78 -4.37 -3.73 12.66
CA SER A 78 -4.27 -2.32 13.01
C SER A 78 -3.70 -2.11 14.41
N VAL A 79 -3.90 -3.03 15.35
CA VAL A 79 -3.33 -2.96 16.71
C VAL A 79 -2.02 -3.74 16.83
N GLY A 80 -1.97 -4.97 16.31
CA GLY A 80 -0.82 -5.84 16.46
C GLY A 80 0.42 -5.32 15.74
N LEU A 81 0.26 -4.87 14.49
CA LEU A 81 1.41 -4.42 13.69
C LEU A 81 2.10 -3.18 14.30
N PRO A 82 1.39 -2.10 14.70
CA PRO A 82 2.03 -0.95 15.33
C PRO A 82 2.71 -1.28 16.66
N ILE A 83 2.13 -2.16 17.49
CA ILE A 83 2.76 -2.58 18.75
C ILE A 83 4.07 -3.32 18.48
N VAL A 84 4.06 -4.27 17.54
CA VAL A 84 5.27 -5.02 17.17
C VAL A 84 6.35 -4.07 16.64
N ILE A 85 5.98 -3.14 15.75
CA ILE A 85 6.92 -2.15 15.21
C ILE A 85 7.47 -1.27 16.34
N TYR A 86 6.62 -0.75 17.22
CA TYR A 86 7.06 0.08 18.34
C TYR A 86 8.07 -0.66 19.24
N ILE A 87 7.75 -1.89 19.65
CA ILE A 87 8.66 -2.71 20.45
C ILE A 87 9.97 -2.95 19.70
N PHE A 88 9.90 -3.32 18.42
CA PHE A 88 11.08 -3.57 17.60
C PHE A 88 11.98 -2.33 17.53
N PHE A 89 11.43 -1.16 17.20
CA PHE A 89 12.21 0.07 17.08
C PHE A 89 12.74 0.58 18.43
N THR A 90 11.95 0.48 19.49
CA THR A 90 12.38 0.93 20.82
C THR A 90 13.39 -0.02 21.45
N LYS A 91 13.27 -1.34 21.27
CA LYS A 91 14.16 -2.34 21.90
C LYS A 91 15.36 -2.70 21.05
N ALA A 92 15.18 -2.91 19.75
CA ALA A 92 16.27 -3.31 18.86
C ALA A 92 17.09 -2.11 18.37
N LEU A 93 16.43 -0.97 18.12
CA LEU A 93 17.08 0.21 17.52
C LEU A 93 17.25 1.38 18.50
N GLN A 94 16.77 1.26 19.74
CA GLN A 94 16.81 2.31 20.78
C GLN A 94 16.24 3.67 20.32
N MET A 95 15.33 3.65 19.36
CA MET A 95 14.69 4.85 18.82
C MET A 95 13.45 5.22 19.65
N ILE A 96 13.36 6.48 20.06
CA ILE A 96 12.16 7.04 20.69
C ILE A 96 11.22 7.51 19.57
N LEU A 97 10.10 6.80 19.43
CA LEU A 97 9.03 7.20 18.53
C LEU A 97 8.07 8.16 19.27
N PRO A 98 7.57 9.22 18.60
CA PRO A 98 6.64 10.21 19.19
C PRO A 98 5.35 9.59 19.72
#